data_AF-A0A939Y0K5-F1
#
_entry.id   AF-A0A939Y0K5-F1
#
_cell.length_a   1.000
_cell.length_b   1.000
_cell.length_c   1.000
_cell.angle_alpha   90.00
_cell.angle_beta   90.00
_cell.angle_gamma   90.00
#
_symmetry.space_group_name_H-M   'P 1'
#
loop_
_entity.id
_entity.type
_entity.pdbx_description
1 polymer ?
#
loop_
_entity_poly.entity_id
_entity_poly.type
_entity_poly.pdbx_seq_one_letter_code
_entity_poly.pdbx_strand_id
1 'polypeptide(L)'
;MTETVAVLISPDNHWALLAILFGSTFLAVFLEQKYRWASRITGAIITLVIAVILVNLHVIPAEAAVFDDFVWGYAVPLAIPLLLLQTNLRKIHREAGRFLAVYLIGAAGTVVGAIMAVLLLRGTVEGIPGVGAMMTGSYIGGGVNFTALSDAFKVDPTLKASATVADNLNMAIYFLVLLGAAGSLWFRKRYSHPHIDDVQKNGKSGSGETLAAQYWTRKEISLKDVARDMAFAVIVVYLSRLI
;
A
#
# COMPACT_ATOMS: atom_id res chain seq x y z
N MET A 1 0.51 -13.43 30.75
CA MET A 1 -0.55 -14.26 30.16
C MET A 1 -1.31 -13.35 29.22
N THR A 2 -0.96 -13.37 27.93
CA THR A 2 -1.66 -12.60 26.90
C THR A 2 -3.04 -13.23 26.76
N GLU A 3 -4.10 -12.49 27.11
CA GLU A 3 -5.46 -12.89 26.74
C GLU A 3 -5.48 -13.03 25.22
N THR A 4 -5.55 -14.26 24.72
CA THR A 4 -5.87 -14.51 23.33
C THR A 4 -7.29 -14.05 23.14
N VAL A 5 -7.47 -12.81 22.67
CA VAL A 5 -8.78 -12.31 22.28
C VAL A 5 -9.36 -13.32 21.29
N ALA A 6 -10.51 -13.90 21.64
CA ALA A 6 -11.11 -14.96 20.85
C ALA A 6 -11.50 -14.39 19.48
N VAL A 7 -10.77 -14.79 18.44
CA VAL A 7 -11.08 -14.45 17.06
C VAL A 7 -11.97 -15.54 16.48
N LEU A 8 -12.98 -15.18 15.69
CA LEU A 8 -13.91 -16.14 15.08
C LEU A 8 -13.19 -17.16 14.18
N ILE A 9 -12.17 -16.73 13.45
CA ILE A 9 -11.33 -17.58 12.60
C ILE A 9 -9.94 -17.66 13.20
N SER A 10 -9.48 -18.89 13.47
CA SER A 10 -8.14 -19.15 13.99
C SER A 10 -7.05 -18.68 13.00
N PRO A 11 -5.92 -18.13 13.49
CA PRO A 11 -4.72 -17.87 12.67
C PRO A 11 -4.23 -19.08 11.87
N ASP A 12 -4.44 -20.29 12.39
CA ASP A 12 -4.01 -21.53 11.74
C ASP A 12 -4.96 -22.00 10.63
N ASN A 13 -6.15 -21.39 10.51
CA ASN A 13 -7.11 -21.74 9.46
C ASN A 13 -6.80 -21.02 8.15
N HIS A 14 -5.69 -21.41 7.53
CA HIS A 14 -5.16 -20.76 6.32
C HIS A 14 -6.19 -20.68 5.18
N TRP A 15 -7.00 -21.72 4.98
CA TRP A 15 -8.00 -21.75 3.91
C TRP A 15 -9.13 -20.74 4.13
N ALA A 16 -9.61 -20.59 5.37
CA ALA A 16 -10.62 -19.58 5.69
C ALA A 16 -10.07 -18.16 5.50
N LEU A 17 -8.83 -17.92 5.93
CA LEU A 17 -8.17 -16.62 5.76
C LEU A 17 -7.94 -16.30 4.27
N LEU A 18 -7.52 -17.26 3.46
CA LEU A 18 -7.39 -17.10 2.01
C LEU A 18 -8.74 -16.84 1.34
N ALA A 19 -9.80 -17.55 1.74
CA ALA A 19 -11.14 -17.33 1.21
C ALA A 19 -11.63 -15.90 1.49
N ILE A 20 -11.37 -15.36 2.67
CA ILE A 20 -11.69 -13.97 3.01
C ILE A 20 -10.82 -12.99 2.21
N LEU A 21 -9.53 -13.26 2.07
CA LEU A 21 -8.61 -12.40 1.31
C LEU A 21 -9.03 -12.28 -0.16
N PHE A 22 -9.23 -13.41 -0.84
CA PHE A 22 -9.65 -13.42 -2.24
C PHE A 22 -11.11 -12.95 -2.40
N GLY A 23 -12.00 -13.34 -1.50
CA GLY A 23 -13.41 -12.94 -1.53
C GLY A 23 -13.62 -11.43 -1.34
N SER A 24 -12.89 -10.82 -0.40
CA SER A 24 -12.92 -9.36 -0.18
C SER A 24 -12.32 -8.58 -1.36
N THR A 25 -11.25 -9.10 -1.96
CA THR A 25 -10.66 -8.53 -3.18
C THR A 25 -11.63 -8.61 -4.36
N PHE A 26 -12.26 -9.77 -4.58
CA PHE A 26 -13.28 -9.95 -5.61
C PHE A 26 -14.45 -9.00 -5.41
N LEU A 27 -14.99 -8.92 -4.18
CA LEU A 27 -16.09 -8.01 -3.86
C LEU A 27 -15.70 -6.55 -4.13
N ALA A 28 -14.50 -6.13 -3.74
CA ALA A 28 -14.02 -4.78 -3.97
C ALA A 28 -13.92 -4.43 -5.46
N VAL A 29 -13.34 -5.32 -6.28
CA VAL A 29 -13.24 -5.14 -7.74
C VAL A 29 -14.62 -5.12 -8.39
N PHE A 30 -15.51 -6.01 -7.96
CA PHE A 30 -16.89 -6.04 -8.43
C PHE A 30 -17.62 -4.72 -8.12
N LEU A 31 -17.47 -4.20 -6.89
CA LEU A 31 -18.05 -2.93 -6.49
C LEU A 31 -17.47 -1.78 -7.31
N GLU A 32 -16.14 -1.73 -7.47
CA GLU A 32 -15.43 -0.72 -8.24
C GLU A 32 -15.94 -0.64 -9.69
N GLN A 33 -16.12 -1.79 -10.35
CA GLN A 33 -16.59 -1.85 -11.73
C GLN A 33 -18.08 -1.49 -11.85
N LYS A 34 -18.91 -1.90 -10.88
CA LYS A 34 -20.38 -1.76 -10.94
C LYS A 34 -20.90 -0.41 -10.44
N TYR A 35 -20.33 0.17 -9.39
CA TYR A 35 -20.88 1.35 -8.71
C TYR A 35 -19.98 2.58 -8.86
N ARG A 36 -20.57 3.72 -9.28
CA ARG A 36 -19.84 4.99 -9.49
C ARG A 36 -19.24 5.60 -8.22
N TRP A 37 -19.79 5.30 -7.05
CA TRP A 37 -19.21 5.76 -5.78
C TRP A 37 -17.97 4.93 -5.44
N ALA A 38 -18.03 3.62 -5.67
CA ALA A 38 -16.92 2.69 -5.45
C ALA A 38 -15.80 2.91 -6.46
N SER A 39 -16.11 3.26 -7.72
CA SER A 39 -15.08 3.60 -8.71
C SER A 39 -14.25 4.85 -8.36
N ARG A 40 -14.66 5.64 -7.35
CA ARG A 40 -13.88 6.78 -6.82
C ARG A 40 -12.92 6.34 -5.70
N ILE A 41 -13.18 5.21 -5.08
CA ILE A 41 -12.45 4.64 -3.96
C ILE A 41 -11.93 3.29 -4.48
N THR A 42 -10.79 3.31 -5.18
CA THR A 42 -10.20 2.14 -5.87
C THR A 42 -10.41 0.82 -5.12
N GLY A 43 -10.58 -0.31 -5.80
CA GLY A 43 -10.84 -1.60 -5.16
C GLY A 43 -9.86 -1.96 -4.04
N ALA A 44 -8.57 -1.61 -4.19
CA ALA A 44 -7.57 -1.78 -3.13
C ALA A 44 -7.94 -1.10 -1.80
N ILE A 45 -8.48 0.12 -1.83
CA ILE A 45 -8.93 0.85 -0.63
C ILE A 45 -10.16 0.17 -0.04
N ILE A 46 -11.09 -0.31 -0.86
CA ILE A 46 -12.28 -1.04 -0.38
C ILE A 46 -11.87 -2.34 0.31
N THR A 47 -10.94 -3.11 -0.27
CA THR A 47 -10.38 -4.32 0.34
C THR A 47 -9.73 -4.01 1.68
N LEU A 48 -8.96 -2.93 1.77
CA LEU A 48 -8.33 -2.47 3.00
C LEU A 48 -9.38 -2.15 4.09
N VAL A 49 -10.44 -1.41 3.74
CA VAL A 49 -11.52 -1.08 4.68
C VAL A 49 -12.23 -2.35 5.18
N ILE A 50 -12.49 -3.31 4.29
CA ILE A 50 -13.06 -4.61 4.69
C ILE A 50 -12.13 -5.31 5.70
N ALA A 51 -10.83 -5.39 5.41
CA ALA A 51 -9.87 -6.03 6.30
C ALA A 51 -9.82 -5.34 7.67
N VAL A 52 -9.77 -4.01 7.72
CA VAL A 52 -9.80 -3.24 8.97
C VAL A 52 -11.05 -3.54 9.77
N ILE A 53 -12.23 -3.56 9.14
CA ILE A 53 -13.49 -3.89 9.82
C ILE A 53 -13.44 -5.32 10.38
N LEU A 54 -12.99 -6.30 9.59
CA LEU A 54 -12.96 -7.70 10.02
C LEU A 54 -11.97 -7.95 11.16
N VAL A 55 -10.81 -7.27 11.18
CA VAL A 55 -9.84 -7.35 12.28
C VAL A 55 -10.42 -6.73 13.55
N ASN A 56 -11.04 -5.54 13.46
CA ASN A 56 -11.59 -4.85 14.63
C ASN A 56 -12.84 -5.55 15.21
N LEU A 57 -13.60 -6.25 14.37
CA LEU A 57 -14.71 -7.11 14.81
C LEU A 57 -14.23 -8.49 15.30
N HIS A 58 -12.92 -8.73 15.34
CA HIS A 58 -12.32 -10.02 15.72
C HIS A 58 -12.83 -11.19 14.88
N VAL A 59 -13.15 -10.95 13.60
CA VAL A 59 -13.54 -12.00 12.65
C VAL A 59 -12.31 -12.71 12.11
N ILE A 60 -11.28 -11.94 11.76
CA ILE A 60 -9.97 -12.44 11.31
C ILE A 60 -8.88 -11.92 12.26
N PRO A 61 -7.77 -12.66 12.41
CA PRO A 61 -6.67 -12.23 13.26
C PRO A 61 -5.87 -11.11 12.57
N ALA A 62 -5.20 -10.29 13.37
CA ALA A 62 -4.29 -9.25 12.86
C ALA A 62 -2.97 -9.83 12.32
N GLU A 63 -2.56 -10.99 12.83
CA GLU A 63 -1.34 -11.70 12.46
C GLU A 63 -1.67 -13.16 12.19
N ALA A 64 -1.11 -13.72 11.11
CA ALA A 64 -1.23 -15.13 10.77
C ALA A 64 -0.10 -15.53 9.81
N ALA A 65 0.39 -16.77 9.94
CA ALA A 65 1.46 -17.29 9.09
C ALA A 65 1.13 -17.18 7.59
N VAL A 66 -0.14 -17.31 7.20
CA VAL A 66 -0.56 -17.14 5.80
C VAL A 66 -0.33 -15.71 5.27
N PHE A 67 -0.40 -14.68 6.12
CA PHE A 67 -0.11 -13.31 5.70
C PHE A 67 1.40 -13.10 5.51
N ASP A 68 2.21 -13.59 6.44
CA ASP A 68 3.65 -13.41 6.38
C ASP A 68 4.33 -14.35 5.38
N ASP A 69 4.08 -15.65 5.46
CA ASP A 69 4.78 -16.64 4.65
C ASP A 69 4.28 -16.63 3.21
N PHE A 70 2.96 -16.58 2.99
CA PHE A 70 2.40 -16.65 1.64
C PHE A 70 2.35 -15.29 0.96
N VAL A 71 1.71 -14.29 1.58
CA VAL A 71 1.53 -12.98 0.94
C VAL A 71 2.88 -12.24 0.85
N TRP A 72 3.57 -12.04 1.96
CA TRP A 72 4.87 -11.36 1.95
C TRP A 72 6.00 -12.21 1.39
N GLY A 73 6.02 -13.52 1.69
CA GLY A 73 7.09 -14.41 1.26
C GLY A 73 7.06 -14.79 -0.23
N TYR A 74 5.88 -14.85 -0.86
CA TYR A 74 5.73 -15.27 -2.26
C TYR A 74 4.92 -14.30 -3.11
N ALA A 75 3.70 -13.93 -2.70
CA ALA A 75 2.78 -13.19 -3.57
C ALA A 75 3.32 -11.78 -3.92
N VAL A 76 3.81 -11.03 -2.93
CA VAL A 76 4.37 -9.69 -3.11
C VAL A 76 5.65 -9.74 -3.99
N PRO A 77 6.66 -10.59 -3.69
CA PRO A 77 7.82 -10.73 -4.56
C PRO A 77 7.49 -11.07 -6.02
N LEU A 78 6.48 -11.92 -6.26
CA LEU A 78 6.04 -12.26 -7.63
C LEU A 78 5.29 -11.12 -8.31
N ALA A 79 4.49 -10.34 -7.58
CA ALA A 79 3.75 -9.22 -8.13
C ALA A 79 4.67 -8.10 -8.66
N ILE A 80 5.80 -7.85 -8.00
CA ILE A 80 6.77 -6.81 -8.40
C ILE A 80 7.22 -6.95 -9.87
N PRO A 81 7.84 -8.06 -10.32
CA PRO A 81 8.28 -8.21 -11.71
C PRO A 81 7.11 -8.21 -12.70
N LEU A 82 5.95 -8.76 -12.33
CA LEU A 82 4.75 -8.73 -13.17
C LEU A 82 4.25 -7.31 -13.43
N LEU A 83 4.26 -6.45 -12.40
CA LEU A 83 3.91 -5.04 -12.54
C LEU A 83 4.97 -4.27 -13.34
N LEU A 84 6.25 -4.61 -13.17
CA LEU A 84 7.34 -4.01 -13.94
C LEU A 84 7.26 -4.32 -15.44
N LEU A 85 6.73 -5.48 -15.84
CA LEU A 85 6.51 -5.81 -17.26
C LEU A 85 5.55 -4.85 -17.96
N GLN A 86 4.58 -4.28 -17.24
CA GLN A 86 3.67 -3.27 -17.80
C GLN A 86 4.34 -1.89 -17.94
N THR A 87 5.52 -1.71 -17.36
CA THR A 87 6.14 -0.40 -17.24
C THR A 87 7.04 -0.10 -18.45
N ASN A 88 6.88 1.08 -19.05
CA ASN A 88 7.68 1.49 -20.19
C ASN A 88 9.08 1.97 -19.73
N LEU A 89 10.06 1.06 -19.74
CA LEU A 89 11.43 1.33 -19.31
C LEU A 89 12.10 2.49 -20.07
N ARG A 90 11.77 2.71 -21.35
CA ARG A 90 12.31 3.86 -22.12
C ARG A 90 11.75 5.19 -21.62
N LYS A 91 10.44 5.21 -21.30
CA LYS A 91 9.80 6.37 -20.69
C LYS A 91 10.37 6.62 -19.30
N ILE A 92 10.50 5.56 -18.48
CA ILE A 92 11.16 5.65 -17.18
C ILE A 92 12.55 6.24 -17.36
N HIS A 93 13.43 5.66 -18.16
CA HIS A 93 14.80 6.17 -18.31
C HIS A 93 14.85 7.66 -18.68
N ARG A 94 13.98 8.11 -19.59
CA ARG A 94 13.91 9.52 -20.02
C ARG A 94 13.33 10.45 -18.94
N GLU A 95 12.37 9.99 -18.15
CA GLU A 95 11.67 10.82 -17.15
C GLU A 95 12.19 10.61 -15.71
N ALA A 96 12.96 9.56 -15.48
CA ALA A 96 13.44 9.09 -14.19
C ALA A 96 14.30 10.13 -13.50
N GLY A 97 15.11 10.89 -14.24
CA GLY A 97 15.92 11.95 -13.64
C GLY A 97 15.06 13.00 -12.90
N ARG A 98 13.94 13.41 -13.50
CA ARG A 98 13.03 14.37 -12.86
C ARG A 98 12.29 13.76 -11.68
N PHE A 99 11.79 12.53 -11.82
CA PHE A 99 11.13 11.82 -10.73
C PHE A 99 12.08 11.53 -9.57
N LEU A 100 13.32 11.18 -9.86
CA LEU A 100 14.38 10.95 -8.89
C LEU A 100 14.72 12.23 -8.14
N ALA A 101 14.82 13.38 -8.84
CA ALA A 101 15.04 14.65 -8.17
C ALA A 101 13.89 15.00 -7.20
N VAL A 102 12.63 14.82 -7.61
CA VAL A 102 11.48 15.03 -6.72
C VAL A 102 11.50 14.06 -5.54
N TYR A 103 11.83 12.79 -5.79
CA TYR A 103 11.99 11.78 -4.74
C TYR A 103 13.09 12.16 -3.73
N LEU A 104 14.26 12.58 -4.21
CA LEU A 104 15.38 12.98 -3.34
C LEU A 104 15.05 14.23 -2.52
N ILE A 105 14.32 15.19 -3.09
CA ILE A 105 13.82 16.35 -2.34
C ILE A 105 12.86 15.90 -1.24
N GLY A 106 11.92 15.01 -1.56
CA GLY A 106 11.00 14.42 -0.58
C GLY A 106 11.74 13.65 0.51
N ALA A 107 12.69 12.80 0.15
CA ALA A 107 13.52 12.03 1.07
C ALA A 107 14.35 12.93 1.99
N ALA A 108 14.96 14.00 1.44
CA ALA A 108 15.66 15.00 2.23
C ALA A 108 14.71 15.72 3.21
N GLY A 109 13.50 16.07 2.77
CA GLY A 109 12.45 16.61 3.63
C GLY A 109 12.09 15.66 4.78
N THR A 110 11.92 14.37 4.50
CA THR A 110 11.67 13.33 5.52
C THR A 110 12.81 13.25 6.52
N VAL A 111 14.07 13.22 6.06
CA VAL A 111 15.26 13.19 6.93
C VAL A 111 15.32 14.43 7.82
N VAL A 112 15.14 15.62 7.27
CA VAL A 112 15.14 16.88 8.04
C VAL A 112 14.02 16.88 9.07
N GLY A 113 12.80 16.49 8.67
CA GLY A 113 11.65 16.38 9.56
C GLY A 113 11.89 15.40 10.71
N ALA A 114 12.47 14.24 10.41
CA ALA A 114 12.80 13.23 11.41
C ALA A 114 13.87 13.72 12.39
N ILE A 115 14.93 14.38 11.90
CA ILE A 115 15.96 14.98 12.77
C ILE A 115 15.32 16.03 13.68
N MET A 116 14.50 16.92 13.14
CA MET A 116 13.81 17.94 13.92
C MET A 116 12.90 17.32 14.99
N ALA A 117 12.11 16.30 14.65
CA ALA A 117 11.24 15.60 15.59
C ALA A 117 12.04 14.91 16.71
N VAL A 118 13.14 14.23 16.36
CA VAL A 118 14.04 13.57 17.33
C VAL A 118 14.66 14.59 18.28
N LEU A 119 15.06 15.77 17.78
CA LEU A 119 15.62 16.83 18.60
C LEU A 119 14.58 17.45 19.54
N LEU A 120 13.35 17.69 19.05
CA LEU A 120 12.25 18.25 19.84
C LEU A 120 11.77 17.30 20.94
N LEU A 121 11.82 15.98 20.69
CA LEU A 121 11.40 14.94 21.63
C LEU A 121 12.57 14.35 22.43
N ARG A 122 13.76 14.95 22.32
CA ARG A 122 14.93 14.46 23.04
C ARG A 122 14.72 14.61 24.54
N GLY A 123 14.80 13.49 25.27
CA GLY A 123 14.68 13.45 26.73
C GLY A 123 13.25 13.34 27.26
N THR A 124 12.22 13.34 26.39
CA THR A 124 10.83 13.06 26.80
C THR A 124 10.49 11.58 26.66
N VAL A 125 11.03 10.92 25.64
CA VAL A 125 10.83 9.50 25.37
C VAL A 125 12.18 8.85 25.10
N GLU A 126 12.45 7.76 25.82
CA GLU A 126 13.67 6.97 25.64
C GLU A 126 13.62 6.20 24.31
N GLY A 127 14.75 6.09 23.60
CA GLY A 127 14.79 5.37 22.31
C GLY A 127 14.24 6.13 21.09
N ILE A 128 13.87 7.41 21.23
CA ILE A 128 13.38 8.25 20.11
C ILE A 128 14.27 8.28 18.87
N PRO A 129 15.61 8.29 18.95
CA PRO A 129 16.44 8.21 17.75
C PRO A 129 16.19 6.96 16.91
N GLY A 130 15.92 5.82 17.56
CA GLY A 130 15.55 4.58 16.88
C GLY A 130 14.20 4.68 16.18
N VAL A 131 13.20 5.29 16.85
CA VAL A 131 11.89 5.57 16.23
C VAL A 131 12.04 6.52 15.04
N GLY A 132 12.87 7.56 15.17
CA GLY A 132 13.18 8.48 14.07
C GLY A 132 13.80 7.78 12.87
N ALA A 133 14.73 6.85 13.10
CA ALA A 133 15.30 6.02 12.05
C ALA A 133 14.23 5.15 11.37
N MET A 134 13.45 4.40 12.16
CA MET A 134 12.36 3.54 11.65
C MET A 134 11.37 4.32 10.78
N MET A 135 10.89 5.48 11.26
CA MET A 135 9.95 6.32 10.53
C MET A 135 10.57 6.87 9.25
N THR A 136 11.82 7.33 9.30
CA THR A 136 12.54 7.77 8.11
C THR A 136 12.60 6.67 7.06
N GLY A 137 12.89 5.42 7.46
CA GLY A 137 12.85 4.26 6.57
C GLY A 137 11.48 4.02 5.97
N SER A 138 10.43 4.04 6.79
CA SER A 138 9.04 3.83 6.35
C SER A 138 8.62 4.82 5.27
N TYR A 139 8.86 6.12 5.50
CA TYR A 139 8.40 7.16 4.58
C TYR A 139 9.28 7.35 3.34
N ILE A 140 10.50 6.80 3.32
CA ILE A 140 11.39 6.81 2.14
C ILE A 140 11.26 5.53 1.31
N GLY A 141 11.02 4.37 1.95
CA GLY A 141 11.03 3.07 1.28
C GLY A 141 10.10 1.99 1.85
N GLY A 142 9.14 2.36 2.69
CA GLY A 142 8.02 1.51 3.12
C GLY A 142 8.30 0.58 4.30
N GLY A 143 7.36 -0.34 4.56
CA GLY A 143 7.37 -1.23 5.73
C GLY A 143 8.60 -2.14 5.82
N VAL A 144 9.19 -2.52 4.69
CA VAL A 144 10.44 -3.32 4.69
C VAL A 144 11.63 -2.51 5.27
N ASN A 145 11.74 -1.23 4.93
CA ASN A 145 12.77 -0.34 5.47
C ASN A 145 12.49 -0.01 6.94
N PHE A 146 11.22 0.13 7.31
CA PHE A 146 10.82 0.29 8.72
C PHE A 146 11.31 -0.87 9.57
N THR A 147 11.04 -2.11 9.15
CA THR A 147 11.48 -3.32 9.87
C THR A 147 13.00 -3.43 9.90
N ALA A 148 13.68 -3.24 8.77
CA ALA A 148 15.14 -3.30 8.70
C ALA A 148 15.82 -2.29 9.65
N LEU A 149 15.32 -1.05 9.72
CA LEU A 149 15.87 -0.04 10.62
C LEU A 149 15.48 -0.28 12.08
N SER A 150 14.29 -0.81 12.35
CA SER A 150 13.90 -1.26 13.69
C SER A 150 14.90 -2.26 14.26
N ASP A 151 15.31 -3.22 13.43
CA ASP A 151 16.21 -4.28 13.84
C ASP A 151 17.66 -3.77 13.94
N ALA A 152 18.10 -2.93 13.00
CA ALA A 152 19.42 -2.32 13.01
C ALA A 152 19.66 -1.44 14.25
N PHE A 153 18.65 -0.66 14.65
CA PHE A 153 18.72 0.19 15.84
C PHE A 153 18.27 -0.51 17.13
N LYS A 154 17.92 -1.81 17.06
CA LYS A 154 17.46 -2.63 18.19
C LYS A 154 16.39 -1.93 19.02
N VAL A 155 15.40 -1.36 18.34
CA VAL A 155 14.34 -0.58 18.99
C VAL A 155 13.50 -1.50 19.86
N ASP A 156 13.21 -1.04 21.08
CA ASP A 156 12.40 -1.78 22.05
C ASP A 156 11.06 -2.25 21.43
N PRO A 157 10.62 -3.50 21.63
CA PRO A 157 9.40 -4.02 21.03
C PRO A 157 8.13 -3.24 21.40
N THR A 158 8.05 -2.70 22.61
CA THR A 158 6.89 -1.93 23.07
C THR A 158 6.89 -0.55 22.43
N LEU A 159 8.06 0.07 22.30
CA LEU A 159 8.22 1.32 21.56
C LEU A 159 7.93 1.13 20.07
N LYS A 160 8.39 0.03 19.46
CA LYS A 160 8.08 -0.37 18.08
C LYS A 160 6.58 -0.52 17.88
N ALA A 161 5.90 -1.27 18.73
CA ALA A 161 4.45 -1.47 18.64
C ALA A 161 3.68 -0.14 18.76
N SER A 162 4.06 0.70 19.73
CA SER A 162 3.46 2.03 19.91
C SER A 162 3.67 2.93 18.69
N ALA A 163 4.88 2.91 18.13
CA ALA A 163 5.23 3.67 16.94
C ALA A 163 4.45 3.19 15.70
N THR A 164 4.24 1.88 15.53
CA THR A 164 3.39 1.32 14.47
C THR A 164 1.94 1.79 14.60
N VAL A 165 1.39 1.80 15.81
CA VAL A 165 0.02 2.31 16.05
C VAL A 165 -0.08 3.79 15.70
N ALA A 166 0.89 4.59 16.14
CA ALA A 166 0.95 6.02 15.82
C ALA A 166 1.08 6.27 14.31
N ASP A 167 1.89 5.48 13.61
CA ASP A 167 2.08 5.57 12.15
C ASP A 167 0.79 5.27 11.38
N ASN A 168 0.10 4.20 11.78
CA ASN A 168 -1.19 3.84 11.20
C ASN A 168 -2.26 4.91 11.42
N LEU A 169 -2.28 5.55 12.60
CA LEU A 169 -3.18 6.68 12.86
C LEU A 169 -2.80 7.90 12.03
N ASN A 170 -1.51 8.18 11.88
CA ASN A 170 -1.01 9.28 11.05
C ASN A 170 -1.42 9.10 9.58
N MET A 171 -1.39 7.87 9.06
CA MET A 171 -1.90 7.56 7.71
C MET A 171 -3.36 7.99 7.53
N ALA A 172 -4.24 7.73 8.50
CA ALA A 172 -5.63 8.16 8.43
C ALA A 172 -5.76 9.69 8.35
N ILE A 173 -4.99 10.41 9.15
CA ILE A 173 -4.94 11.89 9.11
C ILE A 173 -4.44 12.37 7.75
N TYR A 174 -3.37 11.76 7.23
CA TYR A 174 -2.82 12.07 5.92
C TYR A 174 -3.85 11.88 4.81
N PHE A 175 -4.58 10.76 4.83
CA PHE A 175 -5.66 10.51 3.89
C PHE A 175 -6.77 11.57 3.95
N LEU A 176 -7.19 11.96 5.15
CA LEU A 176 -8.19 13.02 5.32
C LEU A 176 -7.69 14.37 4.78
N VAL A 177 -6.43 14.71 5.02
CA VAL A 177 -5.81 15.94 4.48
C VAL A 177 -5.74 15.90 2.96
N LEU A 178 -5.32 14.78 2.36
CA LEU A 178 -5.23 14.63 0.90
C LEU A 178 -6.61 14.67 0.24
N LEU A 179 -7.60 13.98 0.81
CA LEU A 179 -8.99 14.02 0.34
C LEU A 179 -9.57 15.43 0.48
N GLY A 180 -9.32 16.10 1.61
CA GLY A 180 -9.70 17.48 1.85
C GLY A 180 -9.07 18.43 0.83
N ALA A 181 -7.79 18.27 0.52
CA ALA A 181 -7.08 19.06 -0.49
C ALA A 181 -7.67 18.84 -1.89
N ALA A 182 -7.90 17.60 -2.30
CA ALA A 182 -8.52 17.27 -3.59
C ALA A 182 -9.97 17.78 -3.73
N GLY A 183 -10.69 17.85 -2.61
CA GLY A 183 -12.05 18.39 -2.51
C GLY A 183 -12.11 19.92 -2.41
N SER A 184 -11.02 20.58 -2.02
CA SER A 184 -10.99 22.02 -1.74
C SER A 184 -11.03 22.87 -3.01
N LEU A 185 -11.92 23.86 -3.01
CA LEU A 185 -12.01 24.87 -4.08
C LEU A 185 -10.73 25.71 -4.20
N TRP A 186 -10.02 25.91 -3.09
CA TRP A 186 -8.76 26.67 -3.08
C TRP A 186 -7.65 25.92 -3.82
N PHE A 187 -7.47 24.63 -3.52
CA PHE A 187 -6.49 23.78 -4.21
C PHE A 187 -6.81 23.65 -5.69
N ARG A 188 -8.09 23.49 -6.02
CA ARG A 188 -8.55 23.46 -7.41
C ARG A 188 -8.23 24.76 -8.15
N LYS A 189 -8.46 25.91 -7.53
CA LYS A 189 -8.15 27.20 -8.16
C LYS A 189 -6.65 27.44 -8.35
N ARG A 190 -5.79 26.91 -7.47
CA ARG A 190 -4.36 27.25 -7.43
C ARG A 190 -3.46 26.30 -8.20
N TYR A 191 -3.84 25.03 -8.33
CA TYR A 191 -3.03 24.00 -8.97
C TYR A 191 -3.78 23.37 -10.15
N SER A 192 -3.05 23.07 -11.23
CA SER A 192 -3.62 22.37 -12.38
C SER A 192 -4.02 20.95 -11.99
N HIS A 193 -5.24 20.54 -12.34
CA HIS A 193 -5.80 19.23 -12.03
C HIS A 193 -6.40 18.56 -13.27
N PRO A 194 -5.56 18.24 -14.28
CA PRO A 194 -6.02 17.76 -15.57
C PRO A 194 -6.80 16.44 -15.48
N HIS A 195 -6.44 15.54 -14.55
CA HIS A 195 -7.15 14.27 -14.36
C HIS A 195 -8.54 14.45 -13.75
N ILE A 196 -8.72 15.41 -12.84
CA ILE A 196 -10.04 15.72 -12.26
C ILE A 196 -10.93 16.34 -13.33
N ASP A 197 -10.38 17.24 -14.13
CA ASP A 197 -11.10 17.90 -15.22
C ASP A 197 -11.47 16.89 -16.32
N ASP A 198 -10.58 15.96 -16.65
CA ASP A 198 -10.82 14.91 -17.63
C ASP A 198 -11.93 13.95 -17.17
N VAL A 199 -11.93 13.53 -15.90
CA VAL A 199 -13.03 12.72 -15.34
C VAL A 199 -14.35 13.51 -15.31
N GLN A 200 -14.32 14.82 -15.08
CA GLN A 200 -15.55 15.65 -15.10
C GLN A 200 -16.08 15.88 -16.52
N LYS A 201 -15.19 16.05 -17.51
CA LYS A 201 -15.53 16.28 -18.92
C LYS A 201 -15.92 14.98 -19.64
N ASN A 202 -15.17 13.91 -19.43
CA ASN A 202 -15.24 12.66 -20.17
C ASN A 202 -15.78 11.47 -19.35
N GLY A 203 -15.91 11.58 -18.01
CA GLY A 203 -16.44 10.52 -17.13
C GLY A 203 -17.96 10.31 -17.18
N LYS A 204 -18.65 10.91 -18.16
CA LYS A 204 -20.02 10.56 -18.55
C LYS A 204 -19.97 9.80 -19.88
N SER A 205 -19.65 8.50 -19.84
CA SER A 205 -19.92 7.64 -20.99
C SER A 205 -21.43 7.56 -21.22
N GLY A 206 -21.87 7.71 -22.48
CA GLY A 206 -23.25 7.49 -22.90
C GLY A 206 -23.77 6.05 -22.65
N SER A 207 -22.91 5.12 -22.22
CA SER A 207 -23.26 3.73 -21.87
C SER A 207 -23.47 3.46 -20.37
N GLY A 208 -23.26 4.43 -19.47
CA GLY A 208 -23.45 4.22 -18.02
C GLY A 208 -22.36 3.42 -17.29
N GLU A 209 -21.34 2.92 -17.99
CA GLU A 209 -20.23 2.15 -17.41
C GLU A 209 -19.18 3.03 -16.71
N THR A 210 -18.49 2.48 -15.71
CA THR A 210 -17.40 3.16 -14.97
C THR A 210 -16.09 3.13 -15.77
N LEU A 211 -15.17 4.08 -15.52
CA LEU A 211 -13.83 4.08 -16.14
C LEU A 211 -13.04 2.80 -15.81
N ALA A 212 -13.25 2.25 -14.61
CA ALA A 212 -12.68 0.96 -14.21
C ALA A 212 -13.22 -0.18 -15.09
N ALA A 213 -14.53 -0.22 -15.35
CA ALA A 213 -15.13 -1.24 -16.22
C ALA A 213 -14.57 -1.17 -17.66
N GLN A 214 -14.31 0.03 -18.20
CA GLN A 214 -13.70 0.19 -19.52
C GLN A 214 -12.23 -0.28 -19.54
N TYR A 215 -11.45 0.03 -18.51
CA TYR A 215 -10.06 -0.40 -18.39
C TYR A 215 -9.93 -1.93 -18.25
N TRP A 216 -10.84 -2.56 -17.52
CA TRP A 216 -10.90 -4.01 -17.28
C TRP A 216 -11.72 -4.79 -18.31
N THR A 217 -11.89 -4.22 -19.51
CA THR A 217 -12.51 -4.94 -20.63
C THR A 217 -11.76 -6.25 -20.90
N ARG A 218 -12.50 -7.28 -21.30
CA ARG A 218 -11.94 -8.62 -21.55
C ARG A 218 -10.83 -8.51 -22.60
N LYS A 219 -9.61 -8.84 -22.18
CA LYS A 219 -8.46 -8.98 -23.08
C LYS A 219 -8.34 -10.44 -23.50
N GLU A 220 -7.97 -10.67 -24.75
CA GLU A 220 -7.62 -12.00 -25.23
C GLU A 220 -6.27 -12.41 -24.62
N ILE A 221 -6.31 -13.25 -23.59
CA ILE A 221 -5.12 -13.76 -22.89
C ILE A 221 -5.10 -15.27 -23.07
N SER A 222 -4.02 -15.83 -23.60
CA SER A 222 -3.85 -17.27 -23.70
C SER A 222 -3.26 -17.85 -22.42
N LEU A 223 -3.51 -19.14 -22.16
CA LEU A 223 -2.86 -19.86 -21.05
C LEU A 223 -1.33 -19.80 -21.13
N LYS A 224 -0.77 -19.76 -22.35
CA LYS A 224 0.67 -19.65 -22.58
C LYS A 224 1.23 -18.31 -22.10
N ASP A 225 0.46 -17.24 -22.21
CA ASP A 225 0.89 -15.91 -21.76
C ASP A 225 0.95 -15.86 -20.23
N VAL A 226 -0.09 -16.35 -19.55
CA VAL A 226 -0.10 -16.46 -18.07
C VAL A 226 1.05 -17.32 -17.58
N ALA A 227 1.30 -18.47 -18.21
CA ALA A 227 2.39 -19.36 -17.83
C ALA A 227 3.77 -18.71 -18.05
N ARG A 228 3.95 -17.98 -19.16
CA ARG A 228 5.20 -17.26 -19.46
C ARG A 228 5.47 -16.16 -18.44
N ASP A 229 4.46 -15.36 -18.11
CA ASP A 229 4.59 -14.26 -17.16
C ASP A 229 4.89 -14.77 -15.75
N MET A 230 4.20 -15.83 -15.33
CA MET A 230 4.47 -16.45 -14.03
C MET A 230 5.88 -17.06 -13.97
N ALA A 231 6.32 -17.77 -15.01
CA ALA A 231 7.66 -18.32 -15.08
C ALA A 231 8.72 -17.21 -15.03
N PHE A 232 8.52 -16.12 -15.78
CA PHE A 232 9.39 -14.95 -15.74
C PHE A 232 9.49 -14.37 -14.33
N ALA A 233 8.36 -14.15 -13.66
CA ALA A 233 8.32 -13.60 -12.31
C ALA A 233 9.08 -14.47 -11.31
N VAL A 234 8.86 -15.79 -11.33
CA VAL A 234 9.55 -16.73 -10.44
C VAL A 234 11.06 -16.74 -10.71
N ILE A 235 11.49 -16.77 -11.97
CA ILE A 235 12.92 -16.77 -12.33
C ILE A 235 13.60 -15.48 -11.85
N VAL A 236 12.97 -14.32 -12.06
CA VAL A 236 13.51 -13.03 -11.61
C VAL A 236 13.66 -12.99 -10.09
N VAL A 237 12.63 -13.42 -9.35
CA VAL A 237 12.68 -13.48 -7.87
C VAL A 237 13.74 -14.46 -7.38
N TYR A 238 13.89 -15.61 -8.03
CA TYR A 238 14.92 -16.58 -7.68
C TYR A 238 16.33 -15.99 -7.90
N LEU A 239 16.58 -15.40 -9.07
CA LEU A 239 17.87 -14.78 -9.37
C LEU A 239 18.20 -13.64 -8.42
N SER A 240 17.22 -12.83 -8.02
CA SER A 240 17.44 -11.73 -7.08
C SER A 240 17.78 -12.20 -5.66
N ARG A 241 17.51 -13.47 -5.30
CA ARG A 241 17.88 -14.05 -4.01
C ARG A 241 19.29 -14.67 -4.00
N LEU A 242 19.96 -14.75 -5.16
CA LEU A 242 21.32 -15.28 -5.28
C LEU A 242 22.41 -14.20 -5.07
N ILE A 243 22.01 -12.94 -5.01
CA ILE A 243 22.87 -11.76 -4.88
C ILE A 243 22.62 -11.15 -3.50
#